data_AF-U2WPH5-F1
#
_entry.id   AF-U2WPH5-F1
#
_cell.length_a   1.000
_cell.length_b   1.000
_cell.length_c   1.000
_cell.angle_alpha   90.00
_cell.angle_beta   90.00
_cell.angle_gamma   90.00
#
_symmetry.space_group_name_H-M   'P 1'
#
loop_
_entity.id
_entity.type
_entity.pdbx_description
1 polymer ?
#
loop_
_entity_poly.entity_id
_entity_poly.type
_entity_poly.pdbx_seq_one_letter_code
_entity_poly.pdbx_strand_id
1 'polypeptide(L)'
;MKKILILFLLTASLGFSANYKVEVKPNVKIQKEEIEKNNAGIEKAFEKFVEKQKAAGIREAELTTQSSQRLGIALTDGMAKQLVYDTQYSIKKIEYISSDIVNLDLEIKIPELDSRNFSEDEMMRVVSKRFKEKTGKPIEILKTTPKKNIKPEWVSTLFQLMSDFTIEKVKTTKIFTYQNATISLKKVNKEWTFHRIVKQ
;
A
#
# COMPACT_ATOMS: atom_id res chain seq x y z
N MET A 1 -5.06 41.94 -3.52
CA MET A 1 -4.18 41.26 -2.54
C MET A 1 -3.40 40.17 -3.27
N LYS A 2 -2.07 40.28 -3.32
CA LYS A 2 -1.20 39.40 -4.12
C LYS A 2 -0.95 38.09 -3.35
N LYS A 3 -1.20 36.93 -3.99
CA LYS A 3 -0.85 35.61 -3.44
C LYS A 3 0.67 35.50 -3.43
N ILE A 4 1.28 35.44 -2.24
CA ILE A 4 2.71 35.18 -2.10
C ILE A 4 2.91 33.68 -2.34
N LEU A 5 3.34 33.33 -3.56
CA LEU A 5 3.69 31.97 -3.94
C LEU A 5 5.19 31.78 -3.65
N ILE A 6 5.54 31.29 -2.46
CA ILE A 6 6.94 30.94 -2.17
C ILE A 6 7.17 29.55 -2.76
N LEU A 7 7.81 29.50 -3.94
CA LEU A 7 8.30 28.27 -4.53
C LEU A 7 9.61 27.91 -3.82
N PHE A 8 9.55 26.99 -2.85
CA PHE A 8 10.76 26.46 -2.22
C PHE A 8 11.47 25.50 -3.20
N LEU A 9 12.57 25.97 -3.78
CA LEU A 9 13.61 25.12 -4.37
C LEU A 9 14.69 24.94 -3.30
N LEU A 10 14.63 23.85 -2.55
CA LEU A 10 15.66 23.48 -1.59
C LEU A 10 16.79 22.77 -2.35
N THR A 11 17.93 23.45 -2.52
CA THR A 11 19.17 22.83 -2.99
C THR A 11 19.84 22.05 -1.86
N ALA A 12 20.29 20.84 -2.20
CA ALA A 12 20.62 19.73 -1.33
C ALA A 12 21.81 19.93 -0.36
N SER A 13 21.73 19.27 0.80
CA SER A 13 22.79 18.36 1.26
C SER A 13 22.20 17.31 2.22
N LEU A 14 22.55 16.04 1.97
CA LEU A 14 22.08 14.82 2.65
C LEU A 14 20.68 14.29 2.26
N GLY A 15 20.48 13.97 0.97
CA GLY A 15 19.53 12.93 0.54
C GLY A 15 18.01 13.22 0.67
N PHE A 16 17.58 14.48 0.76
CA PHE A 16 16.16 14.83 0.92
C PHE A 16 15.41 14.92 -0.42
N SER A 17 14.39 14.08 -0.59
CA SER A 17 13.52 13.96 -1.77
C SER A 17 12.14 14.60 -1.58
N ALA A 18 12.03 15.87 -1.17
CA ALA A 18 10.71 16.48 -0.95
C ALA A 18 10.16 17.16 -2.23
N ASN A 19 9.52 16.38 -3.11
CA ASN A 19 8.82 16.84 -4.32
C ASN A 19 7.43 17.47 -4.05
N TYR A 20 7.18 18.00 -2.85
CA TYR A 20 5.85 18.51 -2.45
C TYR A 20 5.84 20.02 -2.23
N LYS A 21 4.71 20.65 -2.54
CA LYS A 21 4.50 22.09 -2.37
C LYS A 21 4.14 22.42 -0.91
N VAL A 22 4.62 23.54 -0.39
CA VAL A 22 4.19 24.06 0.92
C VAL A 22 3.44 25.38 0.71
N GLU A 23 2.23 25.48 1.27
CA GLU A 23 1.40 26.67 1.23
C GLU A 23 0.99 27.09 2.64
N VAL A 24 0.99 28.39 2.90
CA VAL A 24 0.58 28.97 4.19
C VAL A 24 -0.60 29.90 3.93
N LYS A 25 -1.74 29.67 4.60
CA LYS A 25 -2.90 30.55 4.42
C LYS A 25 -2.58 31.97 4.91
N PRO A 26 -3.13 33.03 4.27
CA PRO A 26 -2.74 34.42 4.54
C PRO A 26 -2.79 34.88 6.00
N ASN A 27 -3.67 34.29 6.82
CA ASN A 27 -3.86 34.68 8.22
C ASN A 27 -3.04 33.83 9.21
N VAL A 28 -2.21 32.92 8.72
CA VAL A 28 -1.38 32.05 9.56
C VAL A 28 -0.05 32.73 9.84
N LYS A 29 0.20 33.06 11.11
CA LYS A 29 1.49 33.58 11.56
C LYS A 29 2.38 32.42 11.97
N ILE A 30 3.34 32.08 11.13
CA ILE A 30 4.32 31.02 11.39
C ILE A 30 5.68 31.42 10.78
N GLN A 31 6.76 31.18 11.51
CA GLN A 31 8.12 31.50 11.06
C GLN A 31 8.65 30.40 10.16
N LYS A 32 9.62 30.72 9.30
CA LYS A 32 10.19 29.78 8.34
C LYS A 32 10.86 28.59 9.03
N GLU A 33 11.61 28.85 10.08
CA GLU A 33 12.32 27.86 10.89
C GLU A 33 11.32 26.90 11.57
N GLU A 34 10.14 27.42 11.92
CA GLU A 34 9.06 26.61 12.47
C GLU A 34 8.39 25.73 11.41
N ILE A 35 8.21 26.23 10.17
CA ILE A 35 7.72 25.43 9.04
C ILE A 35 8.68 24.25 8.76
N GLU A 36 9.99 24.50 8.71
CA GLU A 36 10.99 23.46 8.44
C GLU A 36 10.94 22.36 9.50
N LYS A 37 10.90 22.75 10.79
CA LYS A 37 10.76 21.79 11.90
C LYS A 37 9.42 21.04 11.85
N ASN A 38 8.34 21.74 11.51
CA ASN A 38 7.02 21.14 11.45
C ASN A 38 6.89 20.14 10.30
N ASN A 39 7.45 20.45 9.12
CA ASN A 39 7.41 19.57 7.95
C ASN A 39 8.03 18.20 8.25
N ALA A 40 9.20 18.16 8.89
CA ALA A 40 9.81 16.88 9.29
C ALA A 40 8.92 16.09 10.26
N GLY A 41 8.24 16.77 11.19
CA GLY A 41 7.26 16.14 12.08
C GLY A 41 6.00 15.65 11.36
N ILE A 42 5.56 16.37 10.33
CA ILE A 42 4.42 16.04 9.48
C ILE A 42 4.73 14.81 8.62
N GLU A 43 5.91 14.74 8.01
CA GLU A 43 6.39 13.58 7.25
C GLU A 43 6.38 12.31 8.10
N LYS A 44 6.96 12.38 9.30
CA LYS A 44 6.96 11.26 10.26
C LYS A 44 5.54 10.84 10.67
N ALA A 45 4.64 11.80 10.86
CA ALA A 45 3.25 11.51 11.18
C ALA A 45 2.50 10.87 10.01
N PHE A 46 2.81 11.30 8.78
CA PHE A 46 2.29 10.74 7.55
C PHE A 46 2.79 9.30 7.32
N GLU A 47 4.07 9.01 7.52
CA GLU A 47 4.63 7.65 7.46
C GLU A 47 3.89 6.71 8.40
N LYS A 48 3.74 7.09 9.67
CA LYS A 48 2.95 6.32 10.66
C LYS A 48 1.50 6.12 10.24
N PHE A 49 0.88 7.13 9.63
CA PHE A 49 -0.47 7.02 9.08
C PHE A 49 -0.52 5.98 7.95
N VAL A 50 0.42 6.03 6.99
CA VAL A 50 0.51 5.08 5.87
C VAL A 50 0.73 3.65 6.38
N GLU A 51 1.66 3.44 7.32
CA GLU A 51 1.89 2.13 7.94
C GLU A 51 0.61 1.57 8.57
N LYS A 52 -0.12 2.41 9.30
CA LYS A 52 -1.39 2.01 9.93
C LYS A 52 -2.46 1.67 8.87
N GLN A 53 -2.56 2.43 7.78
CA GLN A 53 -3.49 2.14 6.69
C GLN A 53 -3.14 0.83 6.00
N LYS A 54 -1.85 0.58 5.70
CA LYS A 54 -1.40 -0.69 5.10
C LYS A 54 -1.69 -1.87 6.02
N ALA A 55 -1.38 -1.75 7.31
CA ALA A 55 -1.67 -2.80 8.28
C ALA A 55 -3.18 -3.10 8.39
N ALA A 56 -4.02 -2.06 8.39
CA ALA A 56 -5.47 -2.22 8.40
C ALA A 56 -5.97 -2.92 7.12
N GLY A 57 -5.51 -2.49 5.93
CA GLY A 57 -5.88 -3.10 4.66
C GLY A 57 -5.45 -4.57 4.55
N ILE A 58 -4.26 -4.92 5.05
CA ILE A 58 -3.80 -6.32 5.14
C ILE A 58 -4.70 -7.12 6.07
N ARG A 59 -5.06 -6.57 7.24
CA ARG A 59 -5.95 -7.26 8.19
C ARG A 59 -7.37 -7.45 7.63
N GLU A 60 -7.89 -6.49 6.88
CA GLU A 60 -9.19 -6.62 6.20
C GLU A 60 -9.15 -7.70 5.13
N ALA A 61 -8.08 -7.74 4.33
CA ALA A 61 -7.83 -8.84 3.39
C ALA A 61 -7.85 -10.20 4.11
N GLU A 62 -7.23 -10.30 5.29
CA GLU A 62 -7.24 -11.53 6.10
C GLU A 62 -8.62 -11.88 6.67
N LEU A 63 -9.41 -10.91 7.14
CA LEU A 63 -10.71 -11.19 7.77
C LEU A 63 -11.78 -11.64 6.78
N THR A 64 -11.75 -11.15 5.54
CA THR A 64 -12.65 -11.60 4.46
C THR A 64 -12.42 -13.06 4.04
N THR A 65 -11.36 -13.72 4.56
CA THR A 65 -10.96 -15.09 4.20
C THR A 65 -11.43 -16.18 5.18
N GLN A 66 -12.00 -15.82 6.33
CA GLN A 66 -12.30 -16.77 7.41
C GLN A 66 -13.58 -17.61 7.22
N SER A 67 -14.32 -17.47 6.11
CA SER A 67 -15.43 -18.38 5.75
C SER A 67 -15.01 -19.36 4.65
N SER A 68 -15.08 -20.66 4.94
CA SER A 68 -14.49 -21.75 4.16
C SER A 68 -14.98 -21.90 2.71
N GLN A 69 -14.12 -21.57 1.73
CA GLN A 69 -14.04 -22.19 0.38
C GLN A 69 -12.63 -21.93 -0.22
N ARG A 70 -11.74 -22.93 -0.09
CA ARG A 70 -10.28 -22.72 0.11
C ARG A 70 -9.40 -22.45 -1.11
N LEU A 71 -9.92 -22.24 -2.32
CA LEU A 71 -9.07 -22.01 -3.51
C LEU A 71 -9.10 -20.55 -4.00
N GLY A 72 -10.29 -20.01 -4.25
CA GLY A 72 -10.46 -18.63 -4.69
C GLY A 72 -9.96 -17.62 -3.65
N ILE A 73 -10.16 -17.93 -2.37
CA ILE A 73 -9.80 -17.06 -1.25
C ILE A 73 -8.27 -16.90 -1.09
N ALA A 74 -7.50 -17.97 -1.26
CA ALA A 74 -6.03 -17.91 -1.16
C ALA A 74 -5.42 -17.08 -2.30
N LEU A 75 -6.00 -17.20 -3.50
CA LEU A 75 -5.63 -16.39 -4.66
C LEU A 75 -5.98 -14.90 -4.44
N THR A 76 -7.19 -14.61 -3.94
CA THR A 76 -7.61 -13.22 -3.70
C THR A 76 -6.89 -12.58 -2.52
N ASP A 77 -6.54 -13.33 -1.48
CA ASP A 77 -5.82 -12.83 -0.28
C ASP A 77 -4.39 -12.40 -0.63
N GLY A 78 -3.63 -13.27 -1.31
CA GLY A 78 -2.27 -12.96 -1.74
C GLY A 78 -2.22 -11.72 -2.66
N MET A 79 -3.15 -11.64 -3.61
CA MET A 79 -3.29 -10.47 -4.48
C MET A 79 -3.66 -9.20 -3.70
N ALA A 80 -4.69 -9.24 -2.86
CA ALA A 80 -5.17 -8.07 -2.12
C ALA A 80 -4.09 -7.52 -1.17
N LYS A 81 -3.40 -8.41 -0.45
CA LYS A 81 -2.27 -8.02 0.40
C LYS A 81 -1.14 -7.39 -0.40
N GLN A 82 -0.78 -7.97 -1.54
CA GLN A 82 0.28 -7.43 -2.38
C GLN A 82 -0.10 -6.06 -2.97
N LEU A 83 -1.36 -5.86 -3.37
CA LEU A 83 -1.86 -4.56 -3.82
C LEU A 83 -1.75 -3.49 -2.74
N VAL A 84 -2.15 -3.79 -1.50
CA VAL A 84 -2.01 -2.88 -0.35
C VAL A 84 -0.53 -2.55 -0.10
N TYR A 85 0.33 -3.56 -0.17
CA TYR A 85 1.77 -3.39 0.02
C TYR A 85 2.40 -2.50 -1.06
N ASP A 86 2.08 -2.75 -2.33
CA ASP A 86 2.62 -2.04 -3.49
C ASP A 86 1.96 -0.67 -3.72
N THR A 87 0.84 -0.37 -3.05
CA THR A 87 0.23 0.97 -3.08
C THR A 87 1.20 1.98 -2.47
N GLN A 88 1.48 3.04 -3.24
CA GLN A 88 2.39 4.11 -2.87
C GLN A 88 1.59 5.36 -2.51
N TYR A 89 1.93 5.98 -1.39
CA TYR A 89 1.32 7.21 -0.92
C TYR A 89 2.38 8.31 -0.98
N SER A 90 2.07 9.43 -1.62
CA SER A 90 2.98 10.56 -1.74
C SER A 90 2.29 11.84 -1.33
N ILE A 91 2.94 12.64 -0.49
CA ILE A 91 2.52 14.01 -0.23
C ILE A 91 2.78 14.82 -1.51
N LYS A 92 1.77 15.54 -1.98
CA LYS A 92 1.89 16.53 -3.07
C LYS A 92 1.89 17.95 -2.54
N LYS A 93 1.18 18.20 -1.45
CA LYS A 93 1.11 19.53 -0.84
C LYS A 93 0.91 19.44 0.67
N ILE A 94 1.57 20.34 1.40
CA ILE A 94 1.28 20.68 2.80
C ILE A 94 0.66 22.08 2.81
N GLU A 95 -0.60 22.19 3.21
CA GLU A 95 -1.28 23.47 3.40
C GLU A 95 -1.43 23.77 4.90
N TYR A 96 -0.75 24.80 5.39
CA TYR A 96 -0.90 25.30 6.75
C TYR A 96 -2.20 26.08 6.90
N ILE A 97 -3.12 25.51 7.68
CA ILE A 97 -4.40 26.13 8.07
C ILE A 97 -4.21 26.97 9.33
N SER A 98 -3.29 26.55 10.21
CA SER A 98 -2.78 27.28 11.38
C SER A 98 -1.39 26.76 11.74
N SER A 99 -0.77 27.27 12.80
CA SER A 99 0.49 26.73 13.36
C SER A 99 0.39 25.26 13.79
N ASP A 100 -0.82 24.79 14.07
CA ASP A 100 -1.09 23.49 14.68
C ASP A 100 -2.00 22.60 13.83
N ILE A 101 -2.39 23.04 12.63
CA ILE A 101 -3.25 22.27 11.73
C ILE A 101 -2.74 22.42 10.30
N VAL A 102 -2.52 21.29 9.64
CA VAL A 102 -2.19 21.22 8.22
C VAL A 102 -3.16 20.30 7.49
N ASN A 103 -3.36 20.57 6.20
CA ASN A 103 -3.93 19.64 5.25
C ASN A 103 -2.82 19.09 4.36
N LEU A 104 -2.81 17.78 4.13
CA LEU A 104 -1.93 17.14 3.18
C LEU A 104 -2.76 16.72 1.97
N ASP A 105 -2.43 17.24 0.80
CA ASP A 105 -2.92 16.68 -0.46
C ASP A 105 -2.00 15.52 -0.83
N LEU A 106 -2.59 14.36 -1.03
CA LEU A 106 -1.93 13.09 -1.29
C LEU A 106 -2.25 12.62 -2.71
N GLU A 107 -1.26 12.01 -3.33
CA GLU A 107 -1.45 11.11 -4.46
C GLU A 107 -1.24 9.68 -3.99
N ILE A 108 -2.19 8.82 -4.31
CA ILE A 108 -2.18 7.40 -4.02
C ILE A 108 -2.04 6.69 -5.36
N LYS A 109 -0.88 6.07 -5.58
CA LYS A 109 -0.58 5.28 -6.77
C LYS A 109 -0.86 3.82 -6.46
N ILE A 110 -1.88 3.27 -7.09
CA ILE A 110 -2.39 1.92 -6.84
C ILE A 110 -2.06 1.06 -8.07
N PRO A 111 -1.37 -0.08 -7.91
CA PRO A 111 -1.13 -0.99 -9.01
C PRO A 111 -2.46 -1.51 -9.58
N GLU A 112 -2.59 -1.52 -10.90
CA GLU A 112 -3.72 -2.13 -11.57
C GLU A 112 -3.49 -3.62 -11.81
N LEU A 113 -4.52 -4.40 -11.53
CA LEU A 113 -4.58 -5.80 -11.94
C LEU A 113 -5.01 -5.86 -13.41
N ASP A 114 -4.06 -6.17 -14.29
CA ASP A 114 -4.41 -6.57 -15.64
C ASP A 114 -4.80 -8.05 -15.63
N SER A 115 -6.10 -8.34 -15.73
CA SER A 115 -6.63 -9.72 -15.76
C SER A 115 -6.00 -10.57 -16.86
N ARG A 116 -5.48 -9.97 -17.95
CA ARG A 116 -4.77 -10.68 -19.02
C ARG A 116 -3.44 -11.28 -18.56
N ASN A 117 -2.86 -10.76 -17.47
CA ASN A 117 -1.63 -11.30 -16.89
C ASN A 117 -1.87 -12.54 -16.02
N PHE A 118 -3.13 -12.92 -15.80
CA PHE A 118 -3.53 -14.07 -15.00
C PHE A 118 -4.13 -15.17 -15.89
N SER A 119 -3.27 -15.85 -16.63
CA SER A 119 -3.65 -17.04 -17.41
C SER A 119 -3.74 -18.26 -16.48
N GLU A 120 -4.88 -18.96 -16.50
CA GLU A 120 -5.07 -20.22 -15.77
C GLU A 120 -4.09 -21.30 -16.25
N ASP A 121 -3.89 -21.43 -17.56
CA ASP A 121 -2.94 -22.38 -18.14
C ASP A 121 -1.50 -22.11 -17.68
N GLU A 122 -1.09 -20.84 -17.69
CA GLU A 122 0.23 -20.45 -17.20
C GLU A 122 0.38 -20.75 -15.70
N MET A 123 -0.62 -20.38 -14.91
CA MET A 123 -0.66 -20.65 -13.47
C MET A 123 -0.52 -22.16 -13.22
N MET A 124 -1.34 -22.98 -13.86
CA MET A 124 -1.31 -24.43 -13.71
C MET A 124 0.03 -25.00 -14.12
N ARG A 125 0.63 -24.55 -15.23
CA ARG A 125 1.96 -24.98 -15.66
C ARG A 125 3.05 -24.65 -14.64
N VAL A 126 3.07 -23.42 -14.13
CA VAL A 126 4.09 -22.94 -13.18
C VAL A 126 3.90 -23.60 -11.80
N VAL A 127 2.67 -23.61 -11.29
CA VAL A 127 2.33 -24.20 -9.98
C VAL A 127 2.59 -25.70 -9.99
N SER A 128 2.21 -26.43 -11.04
CA SER A 128 2.45 -27.88 -11.12
C SER A 128 3.94 -28.23 -11.11
N LYS A 129 4.76 -27.44 -11.84
CA LYS A 129 6.22 -27.58 -11.83
C LYS A 129 6.77 -27.36 -10.41
N ARG A 130 6.44 -26.23 -9.77
CA ARG A 130 6.91 -25.88 -8.43
C ARG A 130 6.41 -26.85 -7.35
N PHE A 131 5.20 -27.38 -7.51
CA PHE A 131 4.63 -28.38 -6.62
C PHE A 131 5.42 -29.68 -6.66
N LYS A 132 5.78 -30.16 -7.86
CA LYS A 132 6.65 -31.33 -8.02
C LYS A 132 8.03 -31.11 -7.43
N GLU A 133 8.62 -29.94 -7.63
CA GLU A 133 9.91 -29.56 -7.04
C GLU A 133 9.87 -29.57 -5.51
N LYS A 134 8.79 -29.04 -4.90
CA LYS A 134 8.67 -28.97 -3.43
C LYS A 134 8.25 -30.27 -2.76
N THR A 135 7.40 -31.07 -3.40
CA THR A 135 6.78 -32.26 -2.77
C THR A 135 7.35 -33.59 -3.28
N GLY A 136 8.11 -33.57 -4.37
CA GLY A 136 8.54 -34.76 -5.10
C GLY A 136 7.41 -35.52 -5.80
N LYS A 137 6.19 -34.97 -5.84
CA LYS A 137 5.00 -35.62 -6.40
C LYS A 137 4.35 -34.75 -7.48
N PRO A 138 3.78 -35.36 -8.53
CA PRO A 138 2.98 -34.64 -9.52
C PRO A 138 1.69 -34.09 -8.86
N ILE A 139 1.19 -32.95 -9.32
CA ILE A 139 0.00 -32.30 -8.72
C ILE A 139 -1.25 -33.18 -8.80
N GLU A 140 -1.31 -34.06 -9.80
CA GLU A 140 -2.36 -35.04 -10.05
C GLU A 140 -2.56 -35.99 -8.87
N ILE A 141 -1.57 -36.14 -7.99
CA ILE A 141 -1.69 -36.94 -6.77
C ILE A 141 -2.84 -36.46 -5.88
N LEU A 142 -3.17 -35.17 -5.93
CA LEU A 142 -4.28 -34.57 -5.18
C LEU A 142 -5.65 -34.96 -5.74
N LYS A 143 -5.72 -35.36 -7.01
CA LYS A 143 -6.96 -35.84 -7.66
C LYS A 143 -7.11 -37.36 -7.53
N THR A 144 -6.00 -38.10 -7.61
CA THR A 144 -6.01 -39.57 -7.66
C THR A 144 -5.93 -40.23 -6.27
N THR A 145 -5.43 -39.53 -5.26
CA THR A 145 -5.36 -40.04 -3.89
C THR A 145 -6.71 -39.91 -3.19
N PRO A 146 -7.21 -40.94 -2.49
CA PRO A 146 -8.41 -40.82 -1.67
C PRO A 146 -8.26 -39.69 -0.64
N LYS A 147 -9.29 -38.84 -0.46
CA LYS A 147 -9.22 -37.64 0.39
C LYS A 147 -8.61 -37.87 1.79
N LYS A 148 -8.93 -38.99 2.44
CA LYS A 148 -8.39 -39.38 3.76
C LYS A 148 -6.88 -39.61 3.79
N ASN A 149 -6.27 -39.87 2.64
CA ASN A 149 -4.84 -40.14 2.47
C ASN A 149 -4.09 -38.94 1.86
N ILE A 150 -4.79 -37.87 1.51
CA ILE A 150 -4.14 -36.63 1.05
C ILE A 150 -3.47 -35.99 2.25
N LYS A 151 -2.16 -35.79 2.17
CA LYS A 151 -1.42 -35.17 3.24
C LYS A 151 -1.74 -33.66 3.33
N PRO A 152 -2.08 -33.10 4.51
CA PRO A 152 -2.43 -31.68 4.66
C PRO A 152 -1.36 -30.72 4.11
N GLU A 153 -0.09 -31.08 4.24
CA GLU A 153 1.03 -30.28 3.72
C GLU A 153 1.03 -30.14 2.21
N TRP A 154 0.51 -31.13 1.45
CA TRP A 154 0.39 -31.03 0.00
C TRP A 154 -0.67 -30.00 -0.38
N VAL A 155 -1.81 -30.01 0.31
CA VAL A 155 -2.87 -29.03 0.10
C VAL A 155 -2.39 -27.62 0.47
N SER A 156 -1.69 -27.48 1.59
CA SER A 156 -1.10 -26.21 2.01
C SER A 156 -0.06 -25.71 1.01
N THR A 157 0.80 -26.60 0.51
CA THR A 157 1.83 -26.26 -0.49
C THR A 157 1.19 -25.78 -1.78
N LEU A 158 0.13 -26.44 -2.24
CA LEU A 158 -0.61 -26.01 -3.42
C LEU A 158 -1.14 -24.59 -3.24
N PHE A 159 -1.86 -24.30 -2.14
CA PHE A 159 -2.40 -22.96 -1.88
C PHE A 159 -1.31 -21.89 -1.79
N GLN A 160 -0.20 -22.19 -1.13
CA GLN A 160 0.93 -21.26 -1.07
C GLN A 160 1.49 -20.95 -2.45
N LEU A 161 1.73 -21.97 -3.28
CA LEU A 161 2.30 -21.79 -4.62
C LEU A 161 1.37 -20.99 -5.55
N MET A 162 0.06 -21.17 -5.42
CA MET A 162 -0.92 -20.37 -6.14
C MET A 162 -0.90 -18.93 -5.66
N SER A 163 -0.87 -18.68 -4.35
CA SER A 163 -0.70 -17.33 -3.79
C SER A 163 0.60 -16.68 -4.30
N ASP A 164 1.73 -17.39 -4.24
CA ASP A 164 3.04 -16.89 -4.70
C ASP A 164 2.99 -16.47 -6.17
N PHE A 165 2.40 -17.30 -7.03
CA PHE A 165 2.21 -16.97 -8.45
C PHE A 165 1.43 -15.66 -8.62
N THR A 166 0.34 -15.50 -7.87
CA THR A 166 -0.46 -14.27 -7.98
C THR A 166 0.29 -13.04 -7.50
N ILE A 167 1.02 -13.15 -6.39
CA ILE A 167 1.88 -12.08 -5.85
C ILE A 167 2.94 -11.68 -6.88
N GLU A 168 3.59 -12.65 -7.52
CA GLU A 168 4.58 -12.41 -8.58
C GLU A 168 3.95 -11.62 -9.73
N LYS A 169 2.75 -12.00 -10.18
CA LYS A 169 2.04 -11.28 -11.25
C LYS A 169 1.71 -9.84 -10.86
N VAL A 170 1.21 -9.61 -9.65
CA VAL A 170 0.96 -8.25 -9.13
C VAL A 170 2.24 -7.42 -9.13
N LYS A 171 3.35 -7.95 -8.62
CA LYS A 171 4.65 -7.25 -8.59
C LYS A 171 5.20 -6.87 -9.96
N THR A 172 4.85 -7.63 -11.00
CA THR A 172 5.26 -7.32 -12.37
C THR A 172 4.37 -6.31 -13.07
N THR A 173 3.25 -5.88 -12.46
CA THR A 173 2.37 -4.87 -13.07
C THR A 173 3.09 -3.53 -13.20
N LYS A 174 2.94 -2.90 -14.36
CA LYS A 174 3.48 -1.57 -14.66
C LYS A 174 2.39 -0.53 -14.85
N ILE A 175 1.13 -0.95 -14.77
CA ILE A 175 -0.04 -0.11 -14.95
C ILE A 175 -0.51 0.31 -13.56
N PHE A 176 -0.83 1.59 -13.41
CA PHE A 176 -1.22 2.17 -12.12
C PHE A 176 -2.40 3.11 -12.32
N THR A 177 -3.36 3.02 -11.41
CA THR A 177 -4.33 4.09 -11.19
C THR A 177 -3.78 5.08 -10.17
N TYR A 178 -4.26 6.31 -10.27
CA TYR A 178 -3.93 7.37 -9.34
C TYR A 178 -5.22 7.88 -8.71
N GLN A 179 -5.23 7.95 -7.38
CA GLN A 179 -6.29 8.58 -6.60
C GLN A 179 -5.71 9.76 -5.84
N ASN A 180 -6.54 10.76 -5.57
CA ASN A 180 -6.15 11.91 -4.76
C ASN A 180 -6.96 11.90 -3.47
N ALA A 181 -6.31 12.21 -2.36
CA ALA A 181 -7.00 12.36 -1.08
C ALA A 181 -6.44 13.58 -0.36
N THR A 182 -7.25 14.19 0.49
CA THR A 182 -6.78 15.23 1.42
C THR A 182 -7.02 14.74 2.83
N ILE A 183 -5.95 14.69 3.63
CA ILE A 183 -6.03 14.41 5.06
C ILE A 183 -5.64 15.64 5.87
N SER A 184 -6.12 15.73 7.10
CA SER A 184 -5.73 16.78 8.04
C SER A 184 -4.91 16.18 9.17
N LEU A 185 -3.79 16.83 9.49
CA LEU A 185 -3.02 16.56 10.69
C LEU A 185 -3.18 17.70 11.69
N LYS A 186 -3.19 17.36 12.97
CA LYS A 186 -3.22 18.31 14.08
C LYS A 186 -2.04 18.08 15.01
N LYS A 187 -1.44 19.17 15.46
CA LYS A 187 -0.40 19.18 16.48
C LYS A 187 -1.03 19.01 17.86
N VAL A 188 -0.64 17.96 18.57
CA VAL A 188 -1.07 17.65 19.93
C VAL A 188 0.20 17.35 20.74
N ASN A 189 0.40 18.05 21.85
CA ASN A 189 1.59 17.89 22.70
C ASN A 189 2.92 17.97 21.93
N LYS A 190 3.02 18.92 20.98
CA LYS A 190 4.18 19.13 20.08
C LYS A 190 4.40 18.05 19.03
N GLU A 191 3.54 17.03 18.93
CA GLU A 191 3.60 15.99 17.89
C GLU A 191 2.46 16.15 16.88
N TRP A 192 2.76 15.91 15.60
CA TRP A 192 1.74 15.87 14.56
C TRP A 192 1.03 14.52 14.57
N THR A 193 -0.30 14.56 14.52
CA THR A 193 -1.14 13.36 14.58
C THR A 193 -2.25 13.46 13.54
N PHE A 194 -2.69 12.30 13.03
CA PHE A 194 -3.84 12.24 12.15
C PHE A 194 -5.08 12.80 12.85
N HIS A 195 -5.77 13.72 12.19
CA HIS A 195 -6.98 14.34 12.71
C HIS A 195 -8.23 13.81 12.00
N ARG A 196 -8.29 13.92 10.68
CA ARG A 196 -9.43 13.45 9.86
C ARG A 196 -9.10 13.36 8.38
N ILE A 197 -9.94 12.63 7.64
CA ILE A 197 -10.02 12.74 6.17
C ILE A 197 -10.84 14.00 5.85
N VAL A 198 -10.35 14.80 4.91
CA VAL A 198 -11.02 16.02 4.42
C VAL A 198 -11.73 15.74 3.10
N LYS A 199 -11.09 14.99 2.21
CA LYS A 199 -11.63 14.58 0.90
C LYS A 199 -11.03 13.23 0.47
N GLN A 200 -11.86 12.41 -0.16
CA GLN A 200 -11.49 11.25 -0.98
C GLN A 200 -12.14 11.39 -2.36
#